data_AF-A0A2H0WZM7-F1
#
_entry.id   AF-A0A2H0WZM7-F1
#
_cell.length_a   1.000
_cell.length_b   1.000
_cell.length_c   1.000
_cell.angle_alpha   90.00
_cell.angle_beta   90.00
_cell.angle_gamma   90.00
#
_symmetry.space_group_name_H-M   'P 1'
#
loop_
_entity.id
_entity.type
_entity.pdbx_description
1 polymer ?
#
loop_
_entity_poly.entity_id
_entity_poly.type
_entity_poly.pdbx_seq_one_letter_code
_entity_poly.pdbx_strand_id
1 'polypeptide(L)'
;MSARNNIWTTNNGSKGNIMDIKVFIEIPEGGKVKYERDEETGMLMCDRILHTPMYYPANYGYVIDSLGEDGDPTDIILLASEAIIPGVGIKAKLIGMLEMSDEEGVDTKLIAVPVQKVDPLFGTWNDIQDIPEH
;
A
#
# COMPACT_ATOMS: atom_id res chain seq x y z
N MET A 1 6.33 18.04 5.79
CA MET A 1 5.89 16.68 6.18
C MET A 1 5.79 16.64 7.69
N SER A 2 4.58 16.53 8.23
CA SER A 2 4.36 16.36 9.66
C SER A 2 4.06 14.88 9.89
N ALA A 3 5.01 14.13 10.45
CA ALA A 3 4.75 12.76 10.89
C ALA A 3 3.86 12.80 12.14
N ARG A 4 2.55 12.74 11.95
CA ARG A 4 1.61 12.50 13.06
C ARG A 4 1.64 11.01 13.36
N ASN A 5 2.18 10.66 14.53
CA ASN A 5 2.02 9.34 15.15
C ASN A 5 0.55 9.15 15.57
N ASN A 6 -0.33 8.85 14.62
CA ASN A 6 -1.70 8.45 14.94
C ASN A 6 -1.80 6.91 15.04
N ILE A 7 -2.39 6.51 16.15
CA ILE A 7 -2.54 5.15 16.65
C ILE A 7 -3.62 4.45 15.83
N TRP A 8 -3.25 3.47 15.00
CA TRP A 8 -4.20 2.58 14.32
C TRP A 8 -4.47 1.36 15.21
N THR A 9 -5.75 1.03 15.41
CA THR A 9 -6.17 -0.17 16.15
C THR A 9 -6.56 -1.26 15.16
N THR A 10 -5.82 -2.37 15.13
CA THR A 10 -6.25 -3.58 14.42
C THR A 10 -7.20 -4.37 15.32
N ASN A 11 -8.32 -4.87 14.76
CA ASN A 11 -9.38 -5.57 15.50
C ASN A 11 -9.00 -6.98 16.01
N ASN A 12 -7.71 -7.33 16.07
CA ASN A 12 -7.24 -8.59 16.63
C ASN A 12 -6.11 -8.33 17.61
N GLY A 13 -6.37 -8.61 18.89
CA GLY A 13 -5.44 -8.44 20.02
C GLY A 13 -4.18 -9.30 20.00
N SER A 14 -3.60 -9.56 18.82
CA SER A 14 -2.25 -10.07 18.68
C SER A 14 -1.25 -8.94 18.94
N LYS A 15 -0.37 -9.15 19.92
CA LYS A 15 0.87 -8.37 20.15
C LYS A 15 1.87 -8.57 18.98
N GLY A 16 1.46 -8.27 17.76
CA GLY A 16 2.39 -8.04 16.65
C GLY A 16 2.95 -6.62 16.78
N ASN A 17 4.22 -6.41 16.45
CA ASN A 17 4.70 -5.06 16.25
C ASN A 17 3.75 -4.39 15.24
N ILE A 18 3.26 -3.21 15.58
CA ILE A 18 2.28 -2.40 14.84
C ILE A 18 2.78 -2.08 13.41
N MET A 19 4.02 -2.46 13.10
CA MET A 19 4.70 -2.35 11.83
C MET A 19 4.31 -3.44 10.81
N ASP A 20 3.96 -4.67 11.25
CA ASP A 20 3.74 -5.79 10.32
C ASP A 20 2.27 -5.88 9.86
N ILE A 21 2.04 -5.60 8.58
CA ILE A 21 0.74 -5.60 7.90
C ILE A 21 0.70 -6.66 6.78
N LYS A 22 -0.50 -6.93 6.28
CA LYS A 22 -0.70 -7.71 5.05
C LYS A 22 -1.26 -6.78 3.99
N VAL A 23 -0.64 -6.79 2.82
CA VAL A 23 -1.05 -5.98 1.67
C VAL A 23 -1.57 -6.91 0.59
N PHE A 24 -2.73 -6.59 0.03
CA PHE A 24 -3.21 -7.23 -1.19
C PHE A 24 -2.77 -6.40 -2.39
N ILE A 25 -2.13 -7.01 -3.38
CA ILE A 25 -1.63 -6.30 -4.56
C ILE A 25 -2.69 -6.28 -5.64
N GLU A 26 -3.02 -5.08 -6.12
CA GLU A 26 -3.97 -4.86 -7.20
C GLU A 26 -3.24 -4.48 -8.49
N ILE A 27 -2.22 -3.64 -8.40
CA ILE A 27 -1.51 -3.10 -9.56
C ILE A 27 -0.01 -3.32 -9.36
N PRO A 28 0.66 -4.00 -10.31
CA PRO A 28 2.11 -4.16 -10.24
C PRO A 28 2.80 -2.83 -10.54
N GLU A 29 4.01 -2.66 -10.04
CA GLU A 29 4.92 -1.62 -10.53
C GLU A 29 5.03 -1.66 -12.07
N GLY A 30 5.01 -0.49 -12.70
CA GLY A 30 5.01 -0.36 -14.16
C GLY A 30 3.66 -0.70 -14.80
N GLY A 31 2.60 -0.96 -14.02
CA GLY A 31 1.26 -1.25 -14.51
C GLY A 31 0.61 -0.04 -15.21
N LYS A 32 -0.16 -0.33 -16.28
CA LYS A 32 -1.03 0.62 -17.00
C LYS A 32 -2.51 0.35 -16.83
N VAL A 33 -2.87 -0.72 -16.15
CA VAL A 33 -4.25 -1.10 -15.93
C VAL A 33 -4.52 -0.90 -14.45
N LYS A 34 -5.50 -0.06 -14.13
CA LYS A 34 -6.02 0.04 -12.78
C LYS A 34 -6.95 -1.14 -12.58
N TYR A 35 -6.53 -2.05 -11.72
CA TYR A 35 -7.39 -3.07 -11.17
C TYR A 35 -7.92 -2.61 -9.84
N GLU A 36 -9.07 -3.15 -9.47
CA GLU A 36 -9.71 -2.90 -8.18
C GLU A 36 -10.41 -4.18 -7.75
N ARG A 37 -10.32 -4.50 -6.47
CA ARG A 37 -11.05 -5.63 -5.93
C ARG A 37 -12.54 -5.29 -5.83
N ASP A 38 -13.35 -6.07 -6.53
CA ASP A 38 -14.80 -6.03 -6.37
C ASP A 38 -15.20 -6.64 -5.01
N GLU A 39 -15.94 -5.90 -4.21
CA GLU A 39 -16.27 -6.31 -2.83
C GLU A 39 -17.20 -7.52 -2.78
N GLU A 40 -18.13 -7.63 -3.73
CA GLU A 40 -19.15 -8.68 -3.77
C GLU A 40 -18.54 -10.03 -4.17
N THR A 41 -17.73 -10.04 -5.22
CA THR A 41 -17.14 -11.26 -5.79
C THR A 41 -15.75 -11.58 -5.26
N GLY A 42 -15.05 -10.57 -4.71
CA GLY A 42 -13.64 -10.67 -4.33
C GLY A 42 -12.69 -10.78 -5.52
N MET A 43 -13.18 -10.63 -6.76
CA MET A 43 -12.35 -10.69 -7.96
C MET A 43 -11.64 -9.36 -8.21
N LEU A 44 -10.45 -9.41 -8.80
CA LEU A 44 -9.84 -8.22 -9.38
C LEU A 44 -10.54 -7.89 -10.70
N MET A 45 -11.16 -6.72 -10.74
CA MET A 45 -11.84 -6.19 -11.91
C MET A 45 -10.97 -5.13 -12.56
N CYS A 46 -10.94 -5.11 -13.89
CA CYS A 46 -10.31 -4.04 -14.65
C CYS A 46 -11.22 -2.80 -14.59
N ASP A 47 -10.85 -1.82 -13.77
CA ASP A 47 -11.54 -0.54 -13.69
C ASP A 47 -11.28 0.28 -14.97
N ARG A 48 -9.99 0.49 -15.31
CA ARG A 48 -9.62 1.24 -16.53
C ARG A 48 -8.20 0.97 -16.99
N ILE A 49 -7.98 1.23 -18.28
CA ILE A 49 -6.64 1.29 -18.89
C ILE A 49 -6.20 2.76 -18.93
N LEU A 50 -5.02 3.06 -18.38
CA LEU A 50 -4.44 4.39 -18.42
C LEU A 50 -3.99 4.74 -19.85
N HIS A 51 -4.57 5.80 -20.40
CA HIS A 51 -4.20 6.35 -21.71
C HIS A 51 -3.10 7.42 -21.63
N THR A 52 -2.81 7.91 -20.43
CA THR A 52 -1.69 8.81 -20.16
C THR A 52 -0.36 8.06 -20.32
N PRO A 53 0.75 8.75 -20.65
CA PRO A 53 2.08 8.14 -20.70
C PRO A 53 2.66 7.79 -19.30
N MET A 54 1.81 7.72 -18.29
CA MET A 54 2.17 7.41 -16.90
C MET A 54 1.96 5.93 -16.60
N TYR A 55 2.72 5.45 -15.62
CA TYR A 55 2.67 4.09 -15.07
C TYR A 55 2.65 4.21 -13.56
N TYR A 56 2.16 3.17 -12.87
CA TYR A 56 2.31 3.10 -11.42
C TYR A 56 3.81 2.95 -11.07
N PRO A 57 4.40 3.87 -10.29
CA PRO A 57 5.84 3.87 -10.01
C PRO A 57 6.26 2.83 -8.96
N ALA A 58 5.30 2.16 -8.34
CA ALA A 58 5.50 1.12 -7.33
C ALA A 58 4.28 0.19 -7.33
N ASN A 59 4.39 -0.92 -6.61
CA ASN A 59 3.25 -1.82 -6.42
C ASN A 59 2.17 -1.12 -5.58
N TYR A 60 0.91 -1.34 -5.93
CA TYR A 60 -0.23 -0.69 -5.31
C TYR A 60 -1.29 -1.70 -4.89
N GLY A 61 -1.97 -1.41 -3.79
CA GLY A 61 -3.21 -2.07 -3.42
C GLY A 61 -3.68 -1.56 -2.06
N TYR A 62 -4.16 -2.45 -1.21
CA TYR A 62 -4.74 -2.06 0.08
C TYR A 62 -4.27 -2.96 1.23
N VAL A 63 -4.42 -2.45 2.46
CA VAL A 63 -4.13 -3.21 3.68
C VAL A 63 -5.29 -4.16 3.99
N ILE A 64 -5.02 -5.47 4.05
CA ILE A 64 -6.03 -6.47 4.41
C ILE A 64 -6.45 -6.27 5.88
N ASP A 65 -7.76 -6.39 6.14
CA ASP A 65 -8.38 -6.19 7.45
C ASP A 65 -8.23 -4.75 8.01
N SER A 66 -8.10 -3.74 7.13
CA SER A 66 -8.19 -2.32 7.47
C SER A 66 -9.55 -1.73 7.08
N LEU A 67 -9.88 -0.59 7.68
CA LEU A 67 -11.06 0.21 7.35
C LEU A 67 -10.68 1.69 7.45
N GLY A 68 -10.76 2.41 6.33
CA GLY A 68 -10.57 3.85 6.23
C GLY A 68 -11.75 4.63 6.80
N GLU A 69 -11.60 5.95 6.88
CA GLU A 69 -12.66 6.85 7.38
C GLU A 69 -13.86 6.94 6.41
N ASP A 70 -13.61 6.63 5.13
CA ASP A 70 -14.59 6.53 4.04
C ASP A 70 -15.34 5.20 4.01
N GLY A 71 -14.86 4.19 4.74
CA GLY A 71 -15.42 2.84 4.77
C GLY A 71 -14.73 1.85 3.82
N ASP A 72 -13.72 2.30 3.06
CA ASP A 72 -12.97 1.46 2.14
C ASP A 72 -11.67 0.95 2.82
N PRO A 73 -11.08 -0.16 2.36
CA PRO A 73 -9.77 -0.57 2.84
C PRO A 73 -8.71 0.50 2.57
N THR A 74 -7.83 0.74 3.54
CA THR A 74 -6.78 1.78 3.41
C THR A 74 -5.80 1.44 2.29
N ASP A 75 -5.68 2.37 1.34
CA ASP A 75 -4.73 2.36 0.23
C ASP A 75 -3.27 2.30 0.69
N ILE A 76 -2.44 1.59 -0.07
CA ILE A 76 -1.02 1.46 0.22
C ILE A 76 -0.14 1.35 -1.04
N ILE A 77 0.98 2.06 -0.98
CA ILE A 77 2.09 1.96 -1.90
C ILE A 77 3.13 1.02 -1.28
N LEU A 78 3.49 -0.03 -2.03
CA LEU A 78 4.49 -1.01 -1.61
C LEU A 78 5.75 -0.88 -2.47
N LEU A 79 6.83 -0.42 -1.84
CA LEU A 79 8.16 -0.34 -2.44
C LEU A 79 8.85 -1.69 -2.30
N ALA A 80 9.20 -2.31 -3.42
CA ALA A 80 9.86 -3.62 -3.47
C ALA A 80 10.87 -3.65 -4.61
N SER A 81 11.76 -4.64 -4.61
CA SER A 81 12.76 -4.82 -5.66
C SER A 81 12.18 -5.26 -7.00
N GLU A 82 10.93 -5.74 -7.03
CA GLU A 82 10.28 -6.32 -8.20
C GLU A 82 8.79 -5.98 -8.26
N ALA A 83 8.24 -6.01 -9.47
CA ALA A 83 6.81 -5.96 -9.71
C ALA A 83 6.13 -7.25 -9.19
N ILE A 84 5.11 -7.11 -8.37
CA ILE A 84 4.38 -8.22 -7.77
C ILE A 84 3.08 -8.45 -8.55
N ILE A 85 2.81 -9.72 -8.88
CA ILE A 85 1.60 -10.08 -9.64
C ILE A 85 0.33 -9.69 -8.88
N PRO A 86 -0.69 -9.13 -9.56
CA PRO A 86 -1.98 -8.83 -8.93
C PRO A 86 -2.65 -10.06 -8.32
N GLY A 87 -3.42 -9.84 -7.26
CA GLY A 87 -4.25 -10.86 -6.61
C GLY A 87 -3.55 -11.61 -5.48
N VAL A 88 -2.34 -11.22 -5.10
CA VAL A 88 -1.56 -11.88 -4.05
C VAL A 88 -1.46 -11.04 -2.79
N GLY A 89 -1.40 -11.73 -1.65
CA GLY A 89 -1.11 -11.12 -0.36
C GLY A 89 0.40 -11.14 -0.08
N ILE A 90 0.93 -10.04 0.46
CA ILE A 90 2.33 -9.92 0.87
C ILE A 90 2.43 -9.38 2.30
N LYS A 91 3.36 -9.92 3.07
CA LYS A 91 3.69 -9.41 4.40
C LYS A 91 4.60 -8.20 4.25
N ALA A 92 4.17 -7.07 4.79
CA ALA A 92 4.88 -5.81 4.65
C ALA A 92 5.04 -5.10 5.99
N LYS A 93 5.93 -4.13 6.01
CA LYS A 93 6.27 -3.28 7.12
C LYS A 93 5.95 -1.84 6.76
N LEU A 94 5.10 -1.18 7.53
CA LEU A 94 4.78 0.24 7.32
C LEU A 94 6.00 1.12 7.66
N ILE A 95 6.32 2.08 6.79
CA ILE A 95 7.45 3.01 6.96
C ILE A 95 7.06 4.49 6.86
N GLY A 96 5.84 4.80 6.41
CA GLY A 96 5.37 6.17 6.31
C GLY A 96 3.97 6.29 5.71
N MET A 97 3.57 7.51 5.41
CA MET A 97 2.32 7.83 4.71
C MET A 97 2.50 9.10 3.87
N LEU A 98 1.77 9.15 2.76
CA LEU A 98 1.57 10.33 1.93
C LEU A 98 0.19 10.88 2.21
N GLU A 99 0.13 12.10 2.76
CA GLU A 99 -1.12 12.84 2.95
C GLU A 99 -1.24 13.86 1.82
N MET A 100 -2.27 13.72 1.01
CA MET A 100 -2.64 14.67 -0.05
C MET A 100 -3.96 15.32 0.33
N SER A 101 -4.11 16.60 0.00
CA SER A 101 -5.36 17.33 0.21
C SER A 101 -5.81 17.95 -1.11
N ASP A 102 -7.03 17.63 -1.54
CA ASP A 102 -7.66 18.23 -2.71
C ASP A 102 -9.07 18.76 -2.37
N GLU A 103 -9.87 19.07 -3.40
CA GLU A 103 -11.24 19.59 -3.24
C GLU A 103 -12.22 18.56 -2.69
N GLU A 104 -11.89 17.26 -2.74
CA GLU A 104 -12.71 16.14 -2.29
C GLU A 104 -12.36 15.68 -0.87
N GLY A 105 -11.18 16.05 -0.36
CA GLY A 105 -10.81 15.85 1.04
C GLY A 105 -9.33 15.58 1.25
N VAL A 106 -9.04 14.85 2.33
CA VAL A 106 -7.69 14.36 2.64
C VAL A 106 -7.59 12.91 2.16
N ASP A 107 -6.78 12.67 1.13
CA ASP A 107 -6.42 11.32 0.65
C ASP A 107 -5.11 10.89 1.31
N THR A 108 -5.17 9.80 2.08
CA THR A 108 -4.00 9.26 2.77
C THR A 108 -3.61 7.93 2.16
N LYS A 109 -2.38 7.85 1.63
CA LYS A 109 -1.81 6.62 1.10
C LYS A 109 -0.68 6.15 2.00
N LEU A 110 -0.80 4.94 2.53
CA LEU A 110 0.26 4.34 3.33
C LEU A 110 1.47 4.01 2.45
N ILE A 111 2.67 3.97 3.04
CA ILE A 111 3.90 3.57 2.37
C ILE A 111 4.54 2.44 3.18
N ALA A 112 4.78 1.31 2.52
CA ALA A 112 5.37 0.12 3.12
C ALA A 112 6.45 -0.51 2.24
N VAL A 113 7.22 -1.39 2.86
CA VAL A 113 8.19 -2.29 2.21
C VAL A 113 7.88 -3.74 2.59
N PRO A 114 8.19 -4.76 1.78
CA PRO A 114 8.06 -6.15 2.22
C PRO A 114 8.89 -6.41 3.49
N VAL A 115 8.45 -7.35 4.33
CA VAL A 115 9.29 -7.80 5.46
C VAL A 115 10.60 -8.36 4.92
N GLN A 116 11.70 -8.21 5.67
CA GLN A 116 13.06 -8.57 5.23
C GLN A 116 13.22 -10.00 4.70
N LYS A 117 12.39 -10.95 5.17
CA LYS A 117 12.38 -12.34 4.66
C LYS A 117 11.90 -12.42 3.21
N VAL A 118 10.98 -11.54 2.80
CA VAL A 118 10.39 -11.50 1.47
C VAL A 118 11.27 -10.70 0.52
N ASP A 119 11.70 -9.51 0.94
CA ASP A 119 12.64 -8.66 0.20
C ASP A 119 13.76 -8.19 1.12
N PRO A 120 14.97 -8.78 1.03
CA PRO A 120 16.10 -8.40 1.87
C PRO A 120 16.66 -7.01 1.57
N LEU A 121 16.40 -6.44 0.39
CA LEU A 121 16.91 -5.12 0.01
C LEU A 121 16.05 -4.03 0.66
N PHE A 122 14.76 -4.00 0.33
CA PHE A 122 13.83 -2.99 0.83
C PHE A 122 13.42 -3.23 2.29
N GLY A 123 13.36 -4.48 2.74
CA GLY A 123 12.92 -4.80 4.09
C GLY A 123 13.83 -4.29 5.22
N THR A 124 15.00 -3.75 4.88
CA THR A 124 15.89 -3.04 5.81
C THR A 124 15.44 -1.63 6.15
N TRP A 125 14.60 -1.01 5.32
CA TRP A 125 14.08 0.35 5.51
C TRP A 125 13.02 0.35 6.61
N ASN A 126 13.09 1.27 7.55
CA ASN A 126 12.21 1.40 8.71
C ASN A 126 11.48 2.74 8.78
N ASP A 127 11.97 3.75 8.08
CA ASP A 127 11.40 5.10 8.04
C ASP A 127 11.36 5.62 6.60
N ILE A 128 10.48 6.59 6.33
CA ILE A 128 10.41 7.26 5.02
C ILE A 128 11.76 7.89 4.62
N GLN A 129 12.57 8.30 5.60
CA GLN A 129 13.91 8.86 5.38
C GLN A 129 14.92 7.85 4.82
N ASP A 130 14.62 6.54 4.88
CA ASP A 130 15.47 5.51 4.28
C ASP A 130 15.30 5.43 2.75
N ILE A 131 14.27 6.09 2.20
CA ILE A 131 14.05 6.19 0.75
C ILE A 131 15.06 7.22 0.19
N PRO A 132 15.89 6.84 -0.80
CA PRO A 132 16.86 7.75 -1.38
C PRO A 132 16.21 8.97 -2.05
N GLU A 133 16.70 10.16 -1.74
CA GLU A 133 16.43 11.38 -2.52
C GLU A 133 17.08 11.24 -3.90
N HIS A 134 16.29 11.31 -4.96
CA HIS A 134 16.76 11.28 -6.35
C HIS A 134 16.21 12.46 -7.14
#